data_AF-B9BWV4-F1
#
_entry.id   AF-B9BWV4-F1
#
_cell.length_a   1.000
_cell.length_b   1.000
_cell.length_c   1.000
_cell.angle_alpha   90.00
_cell.angle_beta   90.00
_cell.angle_gamma   90.00
#
_symmetry.space_group_name_H-M   'P 1'
#
loop_
_entity.id
_entity.type
_entity.pdbx_description
1 polymer ?
#
loop_
_entity_poly.entity_id
_entity_poly.type
_entity_poly.pdbx_seq_one_letter_code
_entity_poly.pdbx_strand_id
1 'polypeptide(L)' 'MGHEIRVEATRNERGAWVAHVRIFRDGAPVDLPAPELVTPEWLTCDEALRGGLDQGRIMLKTHDR' A
#
# COMPACT_ATOMS: atom_id res chain seq x y z
N MET A 1 -14.08 -14.65 -4.13
CA MET A 1 -12.63 -14.72 -3.86
C MET A 1 -12.23 -13.42 -3.19
N GLY A 2 -11.62 -13.50 -2.01
CA GLY A 2 -11.27 -12.31 -1.21
C GLY A 2 -9.88 -11.78 -1.57
N HIS A 3 -9.71 -10.46 -1.52
CA HIS A 3 -8.40 -9.83 -1.58
C HIS A 3 -7.89 -9.53 -0.16
N GLU A 4 -6.60 -9.74 0.07
CA GLU A 4 -5.90 -9.34 1.29
C GLU A 4 -4.93 -8.19 0.96
N ILE A 5 -4.95 -7.13 1.78
CA ILE A 5 -3.98 -6.02 1.69
C ILE A 5 -2.98 -6.20 2.83
N ARG A 6 -1.70 -6.28 2.51
CA ARG A 6 -0.61 -6.23 3.48
C ARG A 6 0.18 -4.95 3.31
N VAL A 7 0.44 -4.27 4.43
CA VAL A 7 1.18 -3.02 4.45
C VAL A 7 2.34 -3.14 5.41
N GLU A 8 3.53 -2.83 4.91
CA GLU A 8 4.73 -2.63 5.69
C GLU A 8 5.11 -1.15 5.63
N ALA A 9 5.81 -0.66 6.65
CA ALA A 9 6.34 0.69 6.66
C ALA A 9 7.83 0.64 6.97
N THR A 10 8.64 1.33 6.17
CA THR A 10 10.08 1.45 6.37
C THR A 10 10.48 2.91 6.46
N ARG A 11 11.57 3.20 7.17
CA ARG A 11 12.11 4.54 7.29
C ARG A 11 13.15 4.76 6.18
N ASN A 12 12.97 5.81 5.38
CA ASN A 12 13.89 6.17 4.32
C ASN A 12 15.10 6.96 4.85
N GLU A 13 16.06 7.27 3.97
CA GLU A 13 17.29 8.00 4.30
C GLU A 13 17.05 9.44 4.81
N ARG A 14 15.91 10.04 4.44
CA ARG A 14 15.47 11.36 4.93
C ARG A 14 14.81 11.30 6.31
N GLY A 15 14.66 10.09 6.88
CA GLY A 15 14.03 9.88 8.17
C GLY A 15 12.50 9.85 8.14
N ALA A 16 11.89 9.87 6.96
CA ALA A 16 10.45 9.75 6.78
C ALA A 16 10.01 8.28 6.63
N TRP A 17 8.76 7.99 6.96
CA TRP A 17 8.17 6.66 6.84
C TRP A 17 7.47 6.48 5.49
N VAL A 18 7.74 5.37 4.83
CA VAL A 18 7.22 5.05 3.49
C VAL A 18 6.46 3.74 3.53
N ALA A 19 5.22 3.75 3.03
CA ALA A 19 4.35 2.58 2.99
C ALA A 19 4.69 1.67 1.81
N HIS A 20 4.67 0.36 2.03
CA HIS A 20 4.94 -0.69 1.05
C HIS A 20 3.70 -1.58 1.02
N VAL A 21 2.90 -1.44 -0.04
CA VAL A 21 1.61 -2.11 -0.17
C VAL A 21 1.76 -3.33 -1.07
N ARG A 22 1.29 -4.49 -0.61
CA ARG A 22 1.20 -5.72 -1.41
C ARG A 22 -0.22 -6.27 -1.33
N ILE A 23 -0.74 -6.73 -2.46
CA ILE A 23 -2.09 -7.30 -2.55
C ILE A 23 -1.98 -8.79 -2.85
N PHE A 24 -2.81 -9.58 -2.18
CA PHE A 24 -2.88 -11.02 -2.38
C PHE A 24 -4.31 -11.42 -2.74
N ARG A 25 -4.43 -12.43 -3.60
CA ARG A 25 -5.69 -13.11 -3.92
C ARG A 25 -5.50 -14.59 -3.64
N ASP A 26 -6.32 -15.12 -2.73
CA ASP A 26 -6.27 -16.52 -2.32
C ASP A 26 -4.84 -16.96 -1.88
N GLY A 27 -4.12 -16.07 -1.21
CA GLY A 27 -2.75 -16.28 -0.71
C GLY A 27 -1.63 -16.06 -1.72
N ALA A 28 -1.94 -15.87 -3.01
CA ALA A 28 -0.96 -15.56 -4.05
C ALA A 28 -0.82 -14.04 -4.24
N PRO A 29 0.41 -13.49 -4.36
CA PRO A 29 0.60 -12.08 -4.65
C PRO A 29 0.04 -11.75 -6.04
N VAL A 30 -0.67 -10.63 -6.13
CA VAL A 30 -1.18 -10.08 -7.39
C VAL A 30 -0.60 -8.70 -7.59
N ASP A 31 -0.08 -8.47 -8.79
CA ASP A 31 0.46 -7.19 -9.18
C ASP A 31 -0.68 -6.35 -9.76
N LEU A 32 -1.11 -5.35 -8.98
CA LEU A 32 -2.11 -4.40 -9.43
C LEU A 32 -1.39 -3.10 -9.80
N PRO A 33 -1.78 -2.44 -10.90
CA PRO A 33 -1.19 -1.17 -11.26
C PRO A 33 -1.37 -0.20 -10.10
N ALA A 34 -0.26 0.19 -9.48
CA ALA A 34 -0.27 1.28 -8.54
C ALA A 34 -0.70 2.53 -9.30
N PRO A 35 -1.63 3.34 -8.76
CA PRO A 35 -1.83 4.67 -9.32
C PRO A 35 -0.48 5.39 -9.38
N GLU A 36 -0.23 6.17 -10.43
CA GLU A 36 0.96 7.03 -10.57
C GLU A 36 0.93 8.15 -9.50
N LEU A 37 1.05 7.74 -8.24
CA LEU A 37 1.17 8.61 -7.10
C LEU A 37 2.61 8.50 -6.63
N VAL A 38 3.23 9.66 -6.40
CA VAL A 38 4.45 9.74 -5.59
C VAL A 38 4.13 9.06 -4.26
N THR A 39 4.89 8.02 -3.91
CA THR A 39 4.71 7.33 -2.63
C THR A 39 4.83 8.35 -1.51
N PRO A 40 3.78 8.56 -0.70
CA PRO A 40 3.82 9.60 0.32
C PRO A 40 4.87 9.31 1.39
N GLU A 41 5.48 10.38 1.90
CA GLU A 41 6.42 10.34 3.02
C GLU A 41 5.74 10.82 4.28
N TRP A 42 5.73 9.98 5.31
CA TRP A 42 5.00 10.23 6.55
C TRP A 42 5.94 10.54 7.71
N LEU A 43 5.43 11.30 8.68
CA LEU A 43 6.19 11.63 9.88
C LEU A 43 6.28 10.43 10.84
N THR A 44 5.25 9.58 10.86
CA THR A 44 5.17 8.41 11.74
C THR A 44 4.93 7.10 11.00
N CYS A 45 5.36 5.99 11.61
CA CYS A 45 5.10 4.64 11.10
C CYS A 45 3.60 4.36 10.99
N ASP A 46 2.82 4.78 11.98
CA ASP A 46 1.37 4.53 12.04
C ASP A 46 0.60 5.25 10.93
N GLU A 47 1.01 6.48 10.58
CA GLU A 47 0.47 7.20 9.42
C GLU A 47 0.81 6.50 8.11
N ALA A 48 2.04 5.99 7.95
CA ALA A 48 2.42 5.22 6.77
C ALA A 48 1.60 3.94 6.62
N LEU A 49 1.36 3.22 7.73
CA LEU A 49 0.52 2.01 7.71
C LEU A 49 -0.93 2.34 7.31
N ARG A 50 -1.52 3.38 7.92
CA ARG A 50 -2.88 3.82 7.59
C ARG A 50 -2.99 4.29 6.13
N GLY A 51 -2.06 5.12 5.66
CA GLY A 51 -2.01 5.60 4.28
C GLY A 51 -1.85 4.47 3.27
N GLY A 52 -1.03 3.46 3.58
CA GLY A 52 -0.86 2.28 2.73
C GLY A 52 -2.12 1.43 2.63
N LEU A 53 -2.92 1.32 3.70
CA LEU A 53 -4.20 0.60 3.66
C LEU A 53 -5.20 1.31 2.74
N ASP A 54 -5.29 2.64 2.84
CA ASP A 54 -6.17 3.42 1.97
C ASP A 54 -5.74 3.35 0.50
N GLN A 55 -4.43 3.39 0.22
CA GLN A 55 -3.89 3.17 -1.12
C GLN A 55 -4.24 1.77 -1.65
N GLY A 56 -4.10 0.72 -0.84
CA GLY A 56 -4.48 -0.64 -1.22
C GLY A 56 -5.98 -0.77 -1.55
N ARG A 57 -6.85 -0.09 -0.80
CA ARG A 57 -8.30 -0.04 -1.09
C ARG A 57 -8.59 0.63 -2.43
N ILE A 58 -7.86 1.70 -2.76
CA ILE A 58 -7.99 2.39 -4.06
C ILE A 58 -7.52 1.51 -5.21
N MET A 59 -6.42 0.78 -5.05
CA MET A 59 -5.91 -0.17 -6.06
C MET A 59 -6.96 -1.23 -6.38
N LEU A 60 -7.54 -1.86 -5.36
CA LEU A 60 -8.62 -2.86 -5.54
C LEU A 60 -9.84 -2.26 -6.24
N LYS A 61 -10.30 -1.08 -5.81
CA LYS A 61 -11.47 -0.41 -6.40
C LYS A 61 -11.25 -0.05 -7.87
N THR A 62 -10.03 0.33 -8.23
CA THR A 62 -9.69 0.68 -9.62
C THR A 62 -9.59 -0.55 -10.51
N HIS A 63 -9.17 -1.69 -9.95
CA HIS A 63 -8.98 -2.93 -10.70
C HIS A 63 -10.26 -3.77 -10.91
N ASP A 64 -11.24 -3.69 -10.00
CA ASP A 64 -12.54 -4.37 -10.14
C ASP A 64 -13.52 -3.65 -11.11
N ARG A 65 -13.05 -2.64 -11.87
CA ARG A 65 -13.87 -1.83 -12.79
C ARG A 65 -13.78 -2.30 -14.25
#